data_AF-U5VYZ9-F1
#
_entry.id   AF-U5VYZ9-F1
#
_cell.length_a   1.000
_cell.length_b   1.000
_cell.length_c   1.000
_cell.angle_alpha   90.00
_cell.angle_beta   90.00
_cell.angle_gamma   90.00
#
_symmetry.space_group_name_H-M   'P 1'
#
loop_
_entity.id
_entity.type
_entity.pdbx_description
1 polymer ?
#
loop_
_entity_poly.entity_id
_entity_poly.type
_entity_poly.pdbx_seq_one_letter_code
_entity_poly.pdbx_strand_id
1 'polypeptide(L)'
;MPRSPAGAADHELILILALDGFTVSPYQLERWRTAGLLPRNQRRGLGRGRGSVSVLSPEAVECARMLERCSRTGPDLVGRILWRFYDLAMVSFQDATAIPEHPVRKALDTVFSGEAGPQRDEDSAYADAEREAKADKYLARQGIKAFLEDFEPLGAALSGERRLSDEPEHRPKSRTDLRSLRPALQHLLAARSLGVDTVGHDLIEESIVALGWAAPDHAGSLTRYLACTFHQAETHRRLVRDLGWDGLCATALVAGRLHTTLLHAHQRLERTPLRWMVTCDYSLLRPWLLHMALVLDEDFLSEALPIAAHPDGTR
;
A
#
# COMPACT_ATOMS: atom_id res chain seq x y z
N MET A 1 16.94 -8.44 20.20
CA MET A 1 16.14 -8.95 21.35
C MET A 1 15.03 -7.98 21.73
N PRO A 2 13.91 -8.37 22.39
CA PRO A 2 12.94 -7.39 22.91
C PRO A 2 13.67 -6.44 23.88
N ARG A 3 13.57 -5.13 23.62
CA ARG A 3 14.34 -4.10 24.37
C ARG A 3 13.84 -3.91 25.82
N SER A 4 12.71 -4.51 26.19
CA SER A 4 12.17 -4.54 27.56
C SER A 4 11.25 -5.75 27.78
N PRO A 5 11.19 -6.32 29.00
CA PRO A 5 10.19 -7.33 29.34
C PRO A 5 8.77 -6.77 29.22
N ALA A 6 7.80 -7.62 28.86
CA ALA A 6 6.40 -7.23 28.69
C ALA A 6 5.85 -6.59 29.96
N GLY A 7 5.27 -5.39 29.84
CA GLY A 7 4.65 -4.70 30.96
C GLY A 7 3.31 -5.34 31.35
N ALA A 8 2.76 -4.95 32.52
CA ALA A 8 1.45 -5.43 32.96
C ALA A 8 0.33 -5.21 31.92
N ALA A 9 0.31 -4.05 31.26
CA ALA A 9 -0.63 -3.74 30.18
C ALA A 9 -0.44 -4.61 28.92
N ASP A 10 0.78 -5.10 28.65
CA ASP A 10 1.02 -6.01 27.53
C ASP A 10 0.52 -7.41 27.86
N HIS A 11 0.71 -7.86 29.10
CA HIS A 11 0.11 -9.11 29.57
C HIS A 11 -1.42 -9.05 29.51
N GLU A 12 -2.01 -7.94 29.94
CA GLU A 12 -3.45 -7.71 29.85
C GLU A 12 -3.94 -7.76 28.39
N LEU A 13 -3.25 -7.07 27.47
CA LEU A 13 -3.58 -7.11 26.04
C LEU A 13 -3.48 -8.52 25.46
N ILE A 14 -2.42 -9.27 25.79
CA ILE A 14 -2.23 -10.65 25.33
C ILE A 14 -3.36 -11.55 25.86
N LEU A 15 -3.75 -11.38 27.12
CA LEU A 15 -4.86 -12.15 27.71
C LEU A 15 -6.19 -11.83 27.02
N ILE A 16 -6.50 -10.56 26.77
CA ILE A 16 -7.73 -10.16 26.05
C ILE A 16 -7.75 -10.76 24.64
N LEU A 17 -6.63 -10.66 23.91
CA LEU A 17 -6.51 -11.23 22.56
C LEU A 17 -6.65 -12.76 22.58
N ALA A 18 -6.09 -13.43 23.59
CA ALA A 18 -6.21 -14.88 23.75
C ALA A 18 -7.66 -15.31 24.01
N LEU A 19 -8.43 -14.55 24.78
CA LEU A 19 -9.87 -14.79 24.99
C LEU A 19 -10.67 -14.70 23.68
N ASP A 20 -10.24 -13.86 22.74
CA ASP A 20 -10.82 -13.73 21.41
C ASP A 20 -10.26 -14.77 20.40
N GLY A 21 -9.42 -15.71 20.84
CA GLY A 21 -8.83 -16.76 20.00
C GLY A 21 -7.60 -16.33 19.18
N PHE A 22 -6.99 -15.19 19.52
CA PHE A 22 -5.75 -14.73 18.91
C PHE A 22 -4.52 -15.13 19.72
N THR A 23 -3.44 -15.54 19.03
CA THR A 23 -2.16 -15.87 19.67
C THR A 23 -1.14 -14.80 19.32
N VAL A 24 -0.83 -13.93 20.26
CA VAL A 24 0.13 -12.83 20.08
C VAL A 24 1.22 -12.90 21.13
N SER A 25 2.48 -12.86 20.69
CA SER A 25 3.65 -12.78 21.56
C SER A 25 4.00 -11.34 21.92
N PRO A 26 4.68 -11.11 23.07
CA PRO A 26 5.21 -9.78 23.41
C PRO A 26 6.11 -9.18 22.32
N TYR A 27 6.90 -10.03 21.65
CA TYR A 27 7.77 -9.61 20.55
C TYR A 27 6.96 -9.09 19.35
N GLN A 28 5.83 -9.70 19.01
CA GLN A 28 4.95 -9.19 17.96
C GLN A 28 4.37 -7.81 18.31
N LEU A 29 3.92 -7.61 19.56
CA LEU A 29 3.41 -6.30 20.02
C LEU A 29 4.49 -5.23 19.91
N GLU A 30 5.71 -5.53 20.35
CA GLU A 30 6.84 -4.58 20.28
C GLU A 30 7.20 -4.25 18.83
N ARG A 31 7.20 -5.24 17.94
CA ARG A 31 7.43 -5.03 16.51
C ARG A 31 6.36 -4.13 15.89
N TRP A 32 5.08 -4.34 16.22
CA TRP A 32 4.00 -3.48 15.73
C TRP A 32 4.08 -2.05 16.26
N ARG A 33 4.45 -1.86 17.53
CA ARG A 33 4.70 -0.51 18.09
C ARG A 33 5.91 0.17 17.47
N THR A 34 6.97 -0.59 17.19
CA THR A 34 8.17 -0.09 16.52
C THR A 34 7.84 0.39 15.11
N ALA A 35 6.98 -0.33 14.39
CA ALA A 35 6.45 0.09 13.09
C ALA A 35 5.42 1.25 13.19
N GLY A 36 5.03 1.64 14.41
CA GLY A 36 4.00 2.66 14.65
C GLY A 36 2.57 2.21 14.31
N LEU A 37 2.35 0.91 14.08
CA LEU A 37 1.04 0.34 13.72
C LEU A 37 0.16 0.06 14.94
N LEU A 38 0.77 -0.11 16.11
CA LEU A 38 0.08 -0.29 17.38
C LEU A 38 0.37 0.92 18.28
N PRO A 39 -0.65 1.58 18.87
CA PRO A 39 -0.43 2.65 19.82
C PRO A 39 0.43 2.18 21.01
N ARG A 40 1.29 3.07 21.51
CA ARG A 40 2.04 2.80 22.75
C ARG A 40 1.10 2.89 23.96
N ASN A 41 1.32 2.03 24.96
CA ASN A 41 0.57 2.08 26.21
C ASN A 41 0.77 3.45 26.88
N GLN A 42 -0.32 4.04 27.36
CA GLN A 42 -0.24 5.30 28.09
C GLN A 42 0.36 5.07 29.47
N ARG A 43 1.16 6.01 29.96
CA ARG A 43 1.70 5.98 31.33
C ARG A 43 0.91 6.93 32.22
N ARG A 44 0.35 6.40 33.30
CA ARG A 44 -0.35 7.18 34.33
C ARG A 44 0.53 7.24 35.58
N GLY A 45 0.88 8.46 36.00
CA GLY A 45 1.57 8.67 37.28
C GLY A 45 0.65 8.36 38.48
N LEU A 46 1.17 7.66 39.49
CA LEU A 46 0.44 7.32 40.71
C LEU A 46 0.56 8.40 41.81
N GLY A 47 1.16 9.56 41.49
CA GLY A 47 1.44 10.65 42.43
C GLY A 47 2.87 10.62 42.99
N ARG A 48 3.16 11.56 43.90
CA ARG A 48 4.53 11.80 44.43
C ARG A 48 5.13 10.50 45.01
N GLY A 49 6.24 10.06 44.43
CA GLY A 49 7.02 8.90 44.89
C GLY A 49 6.43 7.51 44.60
N ARG A 50 5.26 7.41 43.94
CA ARG A 50 4.57 6.13 43.70
C ARG A 50 4.80 5.53 42.31
N GLY A 51 5.65 6.14 41.50
CA GLY A 51 5.97 5.69 40.15
C GLY A 51 4.86 5.92 39.12
N SER A 52 4.93 5.20 38.01
CA SER A 52 3.96 5.25 36.90
C SER A 52 3.50 3.85 36.54
N VAL A 53 2.22 3.70 36.20
CA VAL A 53 1.66 2.45 35.67
C VAL A 53 1.34 2.61 34.19
N SER A 54 1.60 1.56 33.40
CA SER A 54 1.13 1.48 32.03
C SER A 54 -0.34 1.10 32.03
N VAL A 55 -1.15 1.80 31.26
CA VAL A 55 -2.59 1.56 31.11
C VAL A 55 -2.86 1.11 29.67
N LEU A 56 -3.61 0.02 29.51
CA LEU A 56 -4.06 -0.47 28.22
C LEU A 56 -5.16 0.44 27.66
N SER A 57 -4.99 0.90 26.42
CA SER A 57 -6.04 1.64 25.70
C SER A 57 -7.02 0.67 25.03
N PRO A 58 -8.34 0.89 25.08
CA PRO A 58 -9.31 0.11 24.30
C PRO A 58 -9.00 0.10 22.80
N GLU A 59 -8.54 1.23 22.26
CA GLU A 59 -8.11 1.33 20.85
C GLU A 59 -6.96 0.38 20.52
N ALA A 60 -6.02 0.17 21.45
CA ALA A 60 -4.89 -0.73 21.24
C ALA A 60 -5.35 -2.20 21.11
N VAL A 61 -6.44 -2.57 21.77
CA VAL A 61 -7.05 -3.90 21.63
C VAL A 61 -7.57 -4.09 20.20
N GLU A 62 -8.37 -3.13 19.69
CA GLU A 62 -8.89 -3.22 18.32
C GLU A 62 -7.79 -3.19 17.26
N CYS A 63 -6.80 -2.32 17.43
CA CYS A 63 -5.61 -2.29 16.57
C CYS A 63 -4.90 -3.64 16.55
N ALA A 64 -4.65 -4.24 17.71
CA ALA A 64 -3.96 -5.53 17.79
C ALA A 64 -4.76 -6.67 17.16
N ARG A 65 -6.09 -6.70 17.32
CA ARG A 65 -6.96 -7.67 16.63
C ARG A 65 -6.87 -7.55 15.12
N MET A 66 -6.91 -6.33 14.60
CA MET A 66 -6.80 -6.08 13.16
C MET A 66 -5.42 -6.49 12.63
N LEU A 67 -4.34 -6.13 13.35
CA LEU A 67 -2.97 -6.45 12.99
C LEU A 67 -2.70 -7.96 13.02
N GLU A 68 -3.28 -8.68 13.98
CA GLU A 68 -3.16 -10.14 14.03
C GLU A 68 -3.75 -10.76 12.78
N ARG A 69 -5.00 -10.41 12.43
CA ARG A 69 -5.68 -10.92 11.23
C ARG A 69 -4.87 -10.65 9.97
N CYS A 70 -4.33 -9.43 9.86
CA CYS A 70 -3.49 -9.06 8.73
C CYS A 70 -2.12 -9.75 8.76
N SER A 71 -1.59 -10.15 9.92
CA SER A 71 -0.25 -10.75 10.02
C SER A 71 -0.19 -12.21 9.55
N ARG A 72 -1.33 -12.94 9.54
CA ARG A 72 -1.39 -14.35 9.15
C ARG A 72 -1.10 -14.60 7.67
N THR A 73 -1.26 -13.59 6.83
CA THR A 73 -1.31 -13.74 5.36
C THR A 73 0.02 -13.36 4.67
N GLY A 74 1.15 -13.39 5.38
CA GLY A 74 2.50 -13.27 4.79
C GLY A 74 3.37 -12.12 5.32
N PRO A 75 4.40 -11.65 4.56
CA PRO A 75 5.35 -10.65 5.03
C PRO A 75 4.89 -9.19 4.91
N ASP A 76 4.10 -8.84 3.88
CA ASP A 76 3.65 -7.45 3.66
C ASP A 76 2.45 -7.06 4.55
N LEU A 77 2.72 -6.67 5.80
CA LEU A 77 1.67 -6.27 6.72
C LEU A 77 1.00 -4.95 6.32
N VAL A 78 1.76 -3.98 5.81
CA VAL A 78 1.25 -2.64 5.43
C VAL A 78 0.27 -2.76 4.26
N GLY A 79 0.65 -3.42 3.18
CA GLY A 79 -0.24 -3.61 2.03
C GLY A 79 -1.50 -4.39 2.39
N ARG A 80 -1.43 -5.35 3.33
CA ARG A 80 -2.60 -6.11 3.77
C ARG A 80 -3.56 -5.32 4.66
N ILE A 81 -3.06 -4.42 5.51
CA ILE A 81 -3.91 -3.48 6.24
C ILE A 81 -4.71 -2.64 5.25
N LEU A 82 -4.03 -2.10 4.25
CA LEU A 82 -4.64 -1.20 3.26
C LEU A 82 -5.59 -1.94 2.33
N TRP A 83 -5.22 -3.15 1.90
CA TRP A 83 -6.12 -4.04 1.17
C TRP A 83 -7.38 -4.34 1.97
N ARG A 84 -7.24 -4.68 3.26
CA ARG A 84 -8.40 -4.99 4.11
C ARG A 84 -9.31 -3.77 4.31
N PHE A 85 -8.72 -2.59 4.48
CA PHE A 85 -9.47 -1.34 4.55
C PHE A 85 -10.24 -1.07 3.26
N TYR A 86 -9.57 -1.22 2.13
CA TYR A 86 -10.17 -1.06 0.82
C TYR A 86 -11.28 -2.09 0.52
N ASP A 87 -11.05 -3.36 0.84
CA ASP A 87 -12.00 -4.47 0.69
C ASP A 87 -13.29 -4.21 1.48
N LEU A 88 -13.18 -3.73 2.72
CA LEU A 88 -14.35 -3.37 3.53
C LEU A 88 -15.04 -2.10 3.01
N ALA A 89 -14.28 -1.12 2.52
CA ALA A 89 -14.85 0.07 1.89
C ALA A 89 -15.59 -0.23 0.59
N MET A 90 -15.23 -1.30 -0.14
CA MET A 90 -16.01 -1.77 -1.29
C MET A 90 -17.37 -2.32 -0.89
N VAL A 91 -17.51 -2.88 0.32
CA VAL A 91 -18.78 -3.43 0.83
C VAL A 91 -19.68 -2.31 1.34
N SER A 92 -19.21 -1.52 2.31
CA SER A 92 -19.99 -0.40 2.86
C SER A 92 -19.11 0.61 3.62
N PHE A 93 -19.65 1.83 3.80
CA PHE A 93 -19.03 2.84 4.64
C PHE A 93 -18.94 2.37 6.11
N GLN A 94 -20.00 1.73 6.60
CA GLN A 94 -20.08 1.23 7.97
C GLN A 94 -18.98 0.19 8.24
N ASP A 95 -18.76 -0.72 7.30
CA ASP A 95 -17.71 -1.75 7.41
C ASP A 95 -16.30 -1.14 7.39
N ALA A 96 -16.08 -0.10 6.58
CA ALA A 96 -14.80 0.63 6.59
C ALA A 96 -14.54 1.33 7.93
N THR A 97 -15.56 1.99 8.50
CA THR A 97 -15.44 2.69 9.81
C THR A 97 -15.25 1.74 11.00
N ALA A 98 -15.60 0.45 10.84
CA ALA A 98 -15.38 -0.56 11.88
C ALA A 98 -13.89 -0.93 12.05
N ILE A 99 -13.03 -0.54 11.10
CA ILE A 99 -11.59 -0.76 11.19
C ILE A 99 -10.96 0.32 12.08
N PRO A 100 -10.01 -0.03 12.97
CA PRO A 100 -9.28 0.96 13.73
C PRO A 100 -8.47 1.89 12.81
N GLU A 101 -8.71 3.20 12.95
CA GLU A 101 -8.11 4.28 12.17
C GLU A 101 -6.57 4.28 12.24
N HIS A 102 -6.01 4.12 13.44
CA HIS A 102 -4.57 4.28 13.69
C HIS A 102 -3.67 3.45 12.75
N PRO A 103 -3.81 2.12 12.65
CA PRO A 103 -2.97 1.31 11.78
C PRO A 103 -3.22 1.60 10.29
N VAL A 104 -4.43 1.98 9.89
CA VAL A 104 -4.72 2.37 8.49
C VAL A 104 -4.01 3.66 8.16
N ARG A 105 -4.12 4.69 9.00
CA ARG A 105 -3.40 5.96 8.80
C ARG A 105 -1.90 5.76 8.77
N LYS A 106 -1.35 4.96 9.69
CA LYS A 106 0.08 4.69 9.68
C LYS A 106 0.50 3.95 8.42
N ALA A 107 -0.28 2.98 7.97
CA ALA A 107 -0.01 2.26 6.73
C ALA A 107 -0.04 3.19 5.51
N LEU A 108 -1.04 4.08 5.40
CA LEU A 108 -1.12 5.09 4.34
C LEU A 108 0.08 6.06 4.40
N ASP A 109 0.40 6.59 5.59
CA ASP A 109 1.57 7.45 5.80
C ASP A 109 2.86 6.75 5.34
N THR A 110 3.08 5.49 5.70
CA THR A 110 4.23 4.71 5.23
C THR A 110 4.27 4.59 3.71
N VAL A 111 3.14 4.28 3.06
CA VAL A 111 3.11 4.13 1.60
C VAL A 111 3.34 5.47 0.88
N PHE A 112 2.69 6.55 1.31
CA PHE A 112 2.82 7.86 0.66
C PHE A 112 4.14 8.56 0.97
N SER A 113 4.77 8.29 2.11
CA SER A 113 6.09 8.85 2.42
C SER A 113 7.17 8.35 1.46
N GLY A 114 6.94 7.24 0.75
CA GLY A 114 7.98 6.57 -0.02
C GLY A 114 9.11 6.00 0.84
N GLU A 115 9.05 6.19 2.17
CA GLU A 115 9.82 5.46 3.16
C GLU A 115 9.46 3.99 2.97
N ALA A 116 10.31 3.25 2.26
CA ALA A 116 10.27 1.80 2.28
C ALA A 116 10.09 1.39 3.75
N GLY A 117 9.02 0.63 4.03
CA GLY A 117 8.58 0.34 5.39
C GLY A 117 9.73 -0.06 6.31
N PRO A 118 9.58 0.08 7.64
CA PRO A 118 10.67 0.11 8.62
C PRO A 118 11.83 -0.78 8.20
N GLN A 119 12.92 -0.11 7.82
CA GLN A 119 14.20 -0.72 7.50
C GLN A 119 14.48 -1.79 8.55
N ARG A 120 14.70 -3.04 8.11
CA ARG A 120 15.05 -4.15 9.02
C ARG A 120 16.22 -3.71 9.89
N ASP A 121 15.98 -3.48 11.19
CA ASP A 121 17.01 -3.12 12.16
C ASP A 121 17.77 -4.40 12.61
N GLU A 122 19.08 -4.26 12.73
CA GLU A 122 20.13 -5.25 12.42
C GLU A 122 20.50 -6.25 13.53
N ASP A 123 19.69 -6.52 14.54
CA ASP A 123 20.03 -7.59 15.50
C ASP A 123 19.95 -9.02 14.88
N SER A 124 19.48 -9.17 13.64
CA SER A 124 19.55 -10.41 12.84
C SER A 124 20.74 -10.43 11.86
N ALA A 125 21.55 -9.37 11.83
CA ALA A 125 22.68 -9.14 10.94
C ALA A 125 24.00 -9.78 11.42
N TYR A 126 23.98 -10.60 12.48
CA TYR A 126 25.16 -11.33 12.95
C TYR A 126 25.77 -12.31 11.90
N ALA A 127 25.11 -12.51 10.76
CA ALA A 127 25.59 -13.30 9.63
C ALA A 127 26.18 -12.48 8.46
N ASP A 128 26.10 -11.15 8.46
CA ASP A 128 26.37 -10.32 7.27
C ASP A 128 27.63 -9.42 7.37
N ALA A 129 28.39 -9.49 8.46
CA ALA A 129 29.66 -8.77 8.66
C ALA A 129 30.78 -9.13 7.64
N GLU A 130 30.56 -10.12 6.77
CA GLU A 130 31.51 -10.55 5.73
C GLU A 130 31.15 -10.00 4.33
N ARG A 131 29.99 -9.36 4.16
CA ARG A 131 29.46 -8.94 2.84
C ARG A 131 29.62 -7.44 2.53
N GLU A 132 30.17 -6.66 3.46
CA GLU A 132 30.21 -5.19 3.42
C GLU A 132 31.08 -4.60 2.28
N ALA A 133 31.89 -5.42 1.59
CA ALA A 133 32.58 -5.01 0.35
C ALA A 133 31.69 -5.02 -0.93
N LYS A 134 30.39 -5.38 -0.85
CA LYS A 134 29.45 -5.47 -2.00
C LYS A 134 28.37 -4.38 -2.07
N ALA A 135 28.40 -3.40 -1.16
CA ALA A 135 27.25 -2.53 -0.84
C ALA A 135 26.75 -1.61 -1.99
N ASP A 136 27.63 -1.07 -2.84
CA ASP A 136 27.19 -0.16 -3.93
C ASP A 136 26.42 -0.86 -5.06
N LYS A 137 26.70 -2.15 -5.29
CA LYS A 137 25.96 -2.97 -6.27
C LYS A 137 24.67 -3.55 -5.68
N TYR A 138 24.52 -3.49 -4.36
CA TYR A 138 23.42 -4.05 -3.59
C TYR A 138 22.26 -3.07 -3.44
N LEU A 139 22.51 -1.78 -3.22
CA LEU A 139 21.46 -0.75 -3.10
C LEU A 139 20.65 -0.58 -4.39
N ALA A 140 21.31 -0.55 -5.56
CA ALA A 140 20.63 -0.55 -6.86
C ALA A 140 19.89 -1.88 -7.17
N ARG A 141 20.25 -2.98 -6.51
CA ARG A 141 19.56 -4.28 -6.63
C ARG A 141 18.42 -4.41 -5.63
N GLN A 142 18.52 -3.81 -4.44
CA GLN A 142 17.50 -3.80 -3.41
C GLN A 142 16.39 -2.80 -3.71
N GLY A 143 16.69 -1.62 -4.29
CA GLY A 143 15.64 -0.73 -4.77
C GLY A 143 14.80 -1.40 -5.88
N ILE A 144 15.47 -2.08 -6.81
CA ILE A 144 14.81 -2.88 -7.85
C ILE A 144 14.11 -4.10 -7.26
N LYS A 145 14.68 -4.78 -6.26
CA LYS A 145 14.05 -5.96 -5.64
C LYS A 145 12.87 -5.59 -4.75
N ALA A 146 12.95 -4.54 -3.94
CA ALA A 146 11.85 -4.04 -3.11
C ALA A 146 10.74 -3.46 -3.98
N PHE A 147 11.09 -2.75 -5.06
CA PHE A 147 10.14 -2.40 -6.11
C PHE A 147 9.51 -3.67 -6.68
N LEU A 148 10.29 -4.61 -7.23
CA LEU A 148 9.77 -5.86 -7.77
C LEU A 148 9.04 -6.76 -6.75
N GLU A 149 9.33 -6.67 -5.45
CA GLU A 149 8.65 -7.34 -4.32
C GLU A 149 7.32 -6.65 -4.01
N ASP A 150 7.25 -5.32 -4.15
CA ASP A 150 5.98 -4.59 -4.15
C ASP A 150 5.07 -5.02 -5.33
N PHE A 151 5.68 -5.55 -6.40
CA PHE A 151 5.05 -6.16 -7.57
C PHE A 151 5.07 -7.71 -7.56
N GLU A 152 5.67 -8.43 -6.59
CA GLU A 152 5.91 -9.89 -6.64
C GLU A 152 4.66 -10.80 -6.62
N PRO A 153 3.46 -10.38 -6.14
CA PRO A 153 2.22 -11.10 -6.43
C PRO A 153 2.01 -11.38 -7.94
N LEU A 154 2.67 -10.64 -8.84
CA LEU A 154 2.79 -10.96 -10.27
C LEU A 154 3.24 -12.41 -10.51
N GLY A 155 4.32 -12.86 -9.88
CA GLY A 155 4.97 -14.12 -10.26
C GLY A 155 4.13 -15.35 -9.92
N ALA A 156 3.34 -15.27 -8.84
CA ALA A 156 2.53 -16.36 -8.33
C ALA A 156 1.08 -16.35 -8.87
N ALA A 157 0.50 -15.17 -9.18
CA ALA A 157 -0.80 -15.10 -9.85
C ALA A 157 -0.72 -15.51 -11.34
N LEU A 158 0.46 -15.37 -11.97
CA LEU A 158 0.71 -15.74 -13.37
C LEU A 158 0.97 -17.25 -13.59
N SER A 159 1.05 -18.06 -12.54
CA SER A 159 1.11 -19.54 -12.64
C SER A 159 -0.24 -20.24 -12.39
N GLY A 160 -1.27 -19.49 -12.01
CA GLY A 160 -2.64 -19.99 -11.83
C GLY A 160 -3.46 -19.90 -13.11
N GLU A 161 -3.80 -21.05 -13.66
CA GLU A 161 -4.58 -21.24 -14.88
C GLU A 161 -5.90 -20.44 -14.92
N ARG A 162 -5.95 -19.41 -15.77
CA ARG A 162 -7.22 -18.97 -16.37
C ARG A 162 -7.00 -18.64 -17.84
N ARG A 163 -7.38 -19.61 -18.68
CA ARG A 163 -7.62 -19.42 -20.12
C ARG A 163 -8.84 -18.51 -20.29
N LEU A 164 -8.61 -17.29 -20.76
CA LEU A 164 -9.50 -16.68 -21.75
C LEU A 164 -8.63 -16.29 -22.94
N SER A 165 -9.02 -16.82 -24.08
CA SER A 165 -8.42 -16.71 -25.40
C SER A 165 -8.33 -15.25 -25.86
N ASP A 166 -7.12 -14.70 -25.81
CA ASP A 166 -6.40 -14.00 -26.89
C ASP A 166 -5.07 -13.52 -26.30
N GLU A 167 -3.96 -14.04 -26.80
CA GLU A 167 -2.62 -13.81 -26.23
C GLU A 167 -2.13 -12.37 -26.48
N PRO A 168 -1.68 -11.62 -25.45
CA PRO A 168 -0.71 -10.57 -25.69
C PRO A 168 0.68 -11.20 -25.82
N GLU A 169 1.22 -11.17 -27.05
CA GLU A 169 2.57 -11.65 -27.44
C GLU A 169 3.74 -11.02 -26.65
N HIS A 170 3.49 -10.07 -25.75
CA HIS A 170 4.52 -9.22 -25.14
C HIS A 170 4.92 -9.62 -23.71
N ARG A 171 4.58 -10.83 -23.25
CA ARG A 171 4.99 -11.28 -21.92
C ARG A 171 6.48 -11.70 -21.88
N PRO A 172 7.30 -11.19 -20.94
CA PRO A 172 8.67 -11.64 -20.78
C PRO A 172 8.69 -13.10 -20.29
N LYS A 173 9.16 -14.02 -21.15
CA LYS A 173 9.22 -15.46 -20.89
C LYS A 173 10.56 -15.88 -20.26
N SER A 174 11.55 -14.99 -20.17
CA SER A 174 12.92 -15.34 -19.78
C SER A 174 13.60 -14.36 -18.80
N ARG A 175 14.60 -14.84 -18.05
CA ARG A 175 15.49 -13.98 -17.24
C ARG A 175 16.27 -12.96 -18.07
N THR A 176 16.45 -13.21 -19.36
CA THR A 176 17.08 -12.28 -20.30
C THR A 176 16.19 -11.06 -20.51
N ASP A 177 14.87 -11.24 -20.47
CA ASP A 177 13.88 -10.19 -20.66
C ASP A 177 13.83 -9.23 -19.45
N LEU A 178 14.09 -9.73 -18.23
CA LEU A 178 14.19 -8.85 -17.05
C LEU A 178 15.41 -7.91 -17.10
N ARG A 179 16.48 -8.29 -17.81
CA ARG A 179 17.64 -7.40 -17.98
C ARG A 179 17.36 -6.30 -18.99
N SER A 180 16.62 -6.57 -20.06
CA SER A 180 16.23 -5.56 -21.04
C SER A 180 15.22 -4.57 -20.49
N LEU A 181 14.37 -4.97 -19.53
CA LEU A 181 13.41 -4.09 -18.85
C LEU A 181 14.03 -3.22 -17.74
N ARG A 182 15.29 -3.46 -17.37
CA ARG A 182 15.94 -2.76 -16.25
C ARG A 182 16.02 -1.24 -16.44
N PRO A 183 16.38 -0.68 -17.62
CA PRO A 183 16.40 0.76 -17.82
C PRO A 183 15.02 1.40 -17.62
N ALA A 184 13.97 0.77 -18.14
CA ALA A 184 12.60 1.25 -17.97
C ALA A 184 12.19 1.32 -16.49
N LEU A 185 12.51 0.29 -15.70
CA LEU A 185 12.30 0.30 -14.24
C LEU A 185 13.11 1.41 -13.55
N GLN A 186 14.34 1.66 -13.99
CA GLN A 186 15.19 2.71 -13.43
C GLN A 186 14.63 4.10 -13.71
N HIS A 187 14.08 4.35 -14.91
CA HIS A 187 13.44 5.63 -15.21
C HIS A 187 12.20 5.86 -14.35
N LEU A 188 11.37 4.84 -14.13
CA LEU A 188 10.21 4.96 -13.23
C LEU A 188 10.61 5.21 -11.77
N LEU A 189 11.65 4.52 -11.27
CA LEU A 189 12.19 4.77 -9.93
C LEU A 189 12.78 6.19 -9.81
N ALA A 190 13.46 6.66 -10.84
CA ALA A 190 13.96 8.03 -10.91
C ALA A 190 12.79 9.02 -10.92
N ALA A 191 11.73 8.77 -11.69
CA ALA A 191 10.57 9.65 -11.76
C ALA A 191 9.80 9.69 -10.45
N ARG A 192 9.74 8.57 -9.71
CA ARG A 192 9.18 8.54 -8.36
C ARG A 192 9.99 9.39 -7.37
N SER A 193 11.31 9.42 -7.52
CA SER A 193 12.20 10.10 -6.56
C SER A 193 12.43 11.57 -6.91
N LEU A 194 12.48 11.90 -8.21
CA LEU A 194 12.86 13.21 -8.73
C LEU A 194 11.68 13.95 -9.39
N GLY A 195 10.55 13.26 -9.63
CA GLY A 195 9.44 13.77 -10.42
C GLY A 195 9.56 13.40 -11.91
N VAL A 196 8.41 13.19 -12.56
CA VAL A 196 8.34 12.88 -14.01
C VAL A 196 8.92 14.02 -14.84
N ASP A 197 8.68 15.28 -14.48
CA ASP A 197 9.19 16.44 -15.23
C ASP A 197 10.73 16.49 -15.27
N THR A 198 11.39 16.00 -14.23
CA THR A 198 12.87 15.95 -14.17
C THR A 198 13.45 14.81 -14.99
N VAL A 199 12.74 13.68 -15.10
CA VAL A 199 13.18 12.52 -15.90
C VAL A 199 12.81 12.69 -17.38
N GLY A 200 11.74 13.43 -17.68
CA GLY A 200 11.20 13.65 -19.01
C GLY A 200 10.01 12.73 -19.30
N HIS A 201 8.91 13.31 -19.79
CA HIS A 201 7.66 12.59 -20.08
C HIS A 201 7.88 11.49 -21.14
N ASP A 202 8.56 11.81 -22.24
CA ASP A 202 8.83 10.85 -23.33
C ASP A 202 9.57 9.60 -22.83
N LEU A 203 10.56 9.76 -21.95
CA LEU A 203 11.34 8.65 -21.41
C LEU A 203 10.50 7.75 -20.50
N ILE A 204 9.54 8.32 -19.77
CA ILE A 204 8.59 7.57 -18.95
C ILE A 204 7.55 6.88 -19.82
N GLU A 205 7.07 7.51 -20.88
CA GLU A 205 6.16 6.89 -21.86
C GLU A 205 6.81 5.68 -22.52
N GLU A 206 8.06 5.82 -23.01
CA GLU A 206 8.83 4.70 -23.56
C GLU A 206 9.01 3.57 -22.54
N SER A 207 9.26 3.91 -21.27
CA SER A 207 9.44 2.94 -20.19
C SER A 207 8.15 2.18 -19.87
N ILE A 208 7.01 2.88 -19.86
CA ILE A 208 5.67 2.29 -19.69
C ILE A 208 5.36 1.30 -20.81
N VAL A 209 5.61 1.70 -22.06
CA VAL A 209 5.40 0.84 -23.24
C VAL A 209 6.32 -0.36 -23.20
N ALA A 210 7.61 -0.16 -22.89
CA ALA A 210 8.59 -1.23 -22.80
C ALA A 210 8.22 -2.28 -21.72
N LEU A 211 7.62 -1.83 -20.61
CA LEU A 211 7.14 -2.71 -19.54
C LEU A 211 5.78 -3.37 -19.84
N GLY A 212 5.12 -2.98 -20.93
CA GLY A 212 3.79 -3.46 -21.30
C GLY A 212 2.68 -2.94 -20.37
N TRP A 213 2.90 -1.82 -19.67
CA TRP A 213 1.94 -1.26 -18.71
C TRP A 213 0.79 -0.51 -19.38
N ALA A 214 1.04 0.04 -20.58
CA ALA A 214 0.04 0.66 -21.44
C ALA A 214 0.47 0.57 -22.92
N ALA A 215 -0.52 0.64 -23.82
CA ALA A 215 -0.27 0.79 -25.26
C ALA A 215 0.35 2.17 -25.57
N PRO A 216 1.07 2.34 -26.70
CA PRO A 216 1.74 3.60 -27.04
C PRO A 216 0.82 4.83 -27.06
N ASP A 217 -0.41 4.70 -27.53
CA ASP A 217 -1.42 5.76 -27.58
C ASP A 217 -2.03 6.10 -26.20
N HIS A 218 -1.72 5.31 -25.18
CA HIS A 218 -2.16 5.52 -23.79
C HIS A 218 -1.02 5.84 -22.83
N ALA A 219 0.24 5.67 -23.26
CA ALA A 219 1.42 5.91 -22.46
C ALA A 219 1.43 7.32 -21.85
N GLY A 220 1.15 8.36 -22.64
CA GLY A 220 1.10 9.74 -22.13
C GLY A 220 -0.02 10.03 -21.12
N SER A 221 -1.11 9.26 -21.12
CA SER A 221 -2.12 9.38 -20.06
C SER A 221 -1.63 8.76 -18.75
N LEU A 222 -1.00 7.58 -18.83
CA LEU A 222 -0.38 6.96 -17.65
C LEU A 222 0.82 7.77 -17.14
N THR A 223 1.62 8.39 -18.01
CA THR A 223 2.72 9.28 -17.62
C THR A 223 2.21 10.51 -16.89
N ARG A 224 1.18 11.20 -17.40
CA ARG A 224 0.55 12.32 -16.68
C ARG A 224 0.01 11.90 -15.31
N TYR A 225 -0.54 10.69 -15.22
CA TYR A 225 -0.98 10.12 -13.96
C TYR A 225 0.19 9.84 -13.00
N LEU A 226 1.26 9.20 -13.48
CA LEU A 226 2.46 8.97 -12.69
C LEU A 226 3.10 10.29 -12.26
N ALA A 227 3.06 11.32 -13.12
CA ALA A 227 3.50 12.66 -12.78
C ALA A 227 2.67 13.22 -11.64
N CYS A 228 1.33 13.14 -11.72
CA CYS A 228 0.45 13.53 -10.64
C CYS A 228 0.77 12.77 -9.35
N THR A 229 0.81 11.44 -9.38
CA THR A 229 1.00 10.64 -8.16
C THR A 229 2.39 10.71 -7.55
N PHE A 230 3.44 10.82 -8.37
CA PHE A 230 4.81 10.98 -7.89
C PHE A 230 5.05 12.40 -7.37
N HIS A 231 4.54 13.42 -8.06
CA HIS A 231 4.69 14.82 -7.65
C HIS A 231 3.83 15.17 -6.42
N GLN A 232 2.64 14.58 -6.33
CA GLN A 232 1.70 14.82 -5.24
C GLN A 232 1.87 13.87 -4.06
N ALA A 233 2.93 13.06 -3.96
CA ALA A 233 3.10 12.14 -2.83
C ALA A 233 3.03 12.86 -1.46
N GLU A 234 3.65 14.03 -1.34
CA GLU A 234 3.57 14.86 -0.14
C GLU A 234 2.19 15.52 0.03
N THR A 235 1.52 15.89 -1.07
CA THR A 235 0.14 16.39 -1.04
C THR A 235 -0.83 15.30 -0.56
N HIS A 236 -0.77 14.09 -1.12
CA HIS A 236 -1.54 12.93 -0.68
C HIS A 236 -1.24 12.60 0.78
N ARG A 237 0.02 12.67 1.21
CA ARG A 237 0.40 12.47 2.61
C ARG A 237 -0.24 13.54 3.52
N ARG A 238 -0.21 14.81 3.10
CA ARG A 238 -0.87 15.90 3.83
C ARG A 238 -2.38 15.68 3.88
N LEU A 239 -3.02 15.38 2.76
CA LEU A 239 -4.45 15.10 2.68
C LEU A 239 -4.84 13.93 3.59
N VAL A 240 -4.09 12.82 3.57
CA VAL A 240 -4.32 11.68 4.47
C VAL A 240 -4.17 12.06 5.94
N ARG A 241 -3.32 13.03 6.28
CA ARG A 241 -3.18 13.52 7.67
C ARG A 241 -4.30 14.48 8.07
N ASP A 242 -4.71 15.34 7.15
CA ASP A 242 -5.65 16.44 7.41
C ASP A 242 -7.12 15.98 7.28
N LEU A 243 -7.39 14.95 6.47
CA LEU A 243 -8.72 14.35 6.34
C LEU A 243 -9.11 13.66 7.65
N GLY A 244 -10.29 14.01 8.18
CA GLY A 244 -10.95 13.25 9.25
C GLY A 244 -11.20 11.80 8.83
N TRP A 245 -11.37 10.90 9.80
CA TRP A 245 -11.52 9.45 9.52
C TRP A 245 -12.70 9.14 8.60
N ASP A 246 -13.82 9.81 8.81
CA ASP A 246 -15.01 9.69 7.96
C ASP A 246 -14.72 10.12 6.52
N GLY A 247 -13.95 11.20 6.33
CA GLY A 247 -13.52 11.66 5.01
C GLY A 247 -12.66 10.62 4.31
N LEU A 248 -11.70 10.03 5.02
CA LEU A 248 -10.84 8.97 4.49
C LEU A 248 -11.63 7.70 4.14
N CYS A 249 -12.61 7.31 4.96
CA CYS A 249 -13.52 6.20 4.67
C CYS A 249 -14.39 6.48 3.43
N ALA A 250 -14.87 7.72 3.27
CA ALA A 250 -15.65 8.12 2.11
C ALA A 250 -14.80 8.08 0.82
N THR A 251 -13.55 8.56 0.87
CA THR A 251 -12.58 8.43 -0.22
C THR A 251 -12.37 6.96 -0.59
N ALA A 252 -12.17 6.08 0.40
CA ALA A 252 -12.00 4.65 0.15
C ALA A 252 -13.22 3.99 -0.48
N LEU A 253 -14.42 4.39 -0.07
CA LEU A 253 -15.67 3.92 -0.68
C LEU A 253 -15.77 4.34 -2.15
N VAL A 254 -15.49 5.60 -2.48
CA VAL A 254 -15.50 6.08 -3.88
C VAL A 254 -14.46 5.31 -4.71
N ALA A 255 -13.26 5.13 -4.17
CA ALA A 255 -12.20 4.34 -4.80
C ALA A 255 -12.64 2.89 -5.07
N GLY A 256 -13.28 2.24 -4.09
CA GLY A 256 -13.82 0.89 -4.21
C GLY A 256 -14.94 0.77 -5.26
N ARG A 257 -15.83 1.76 -5.33
CA ARG A 257 -16.90 1.80 -6.35
C ARG A 257 -16.38 2.05 -7.76
N LEU A 258 -15.36 2.89 -7.89
CA LEU A 258 -14.68 3.11 -9.16
C LEU A 258 -14.04 1.81 -9.66
N HIS A 259 -13.38 1.07 -8.77
CA HIS A 259 -12.83 -0.24 -9.10
C HIS A 259 -13.89 -1.28 -9.48
N THR A 260 -15.01 -1.29 -8.77
CA THR A 260 -16.15 -2.14 -9.13
C THR A 260 -16.66 -1.80 -10.54
N THR A 261 -16.75 -0.51 -10.87
CA THR A 261 -17.16 -0.04 -12.20
C THR A 261 -16.15 -0.45 -13.27
N LEU A 262 -14.85 -0.36 -12.97
CA LEU A 262 -13.79 -0.84 -13.84
C LEU A 262 -13.89 -2.34 -14.11
N LEU A 263 -14.20 -3.17 -13.10
CA LEU A 263 -14.31 -4.61 -13.25
C LEU A 263 -15.59 -5.05 -14.00
N HIS A 264 -16.72 -4.39 -13.74
CA HIS A 264 -18.03 -4.86 -14.20
C HIS A 264 -18.66 -4.02 -15.31
N ALA A 265 -18.21 -2.78 -15.52
CA ALA A 265 -18.81 -1.83 -16.44
C ALA A 265 -17.76 -0.96 -17.16
N HIS A 266 -16.61 -1.53 -17.53
CA HIS A 266 -15.51 -0.81 -18.18
C HIS A 266 -15.92 0.02 -19.40
N GLN A 267 -16.91 -0.44 -20.18
CA GLN A 267 -17.48 0.30 -21.33
C GLN A 267 -17.98 1.71 -20.97
N ARG A 268 -18.35 1.94 -19.70
CA ARG A 268 -18.72 3.29 -19.23
C ARG A 268 -17.51 4.19 -19.10
N LEU A 269 -16.38 3.64 -18.64
CA LEU A 269 -15.13 4.39 -18.53
C LEU A 269 -14.61 4.79 -19.91
N GLU A 270 -14.83 3.98 -20.95
CA GLU A 270 -14.44 4.30 -22.34
C GLU A 270 -15.01 5.64 -22.86
N ARG A 271 -16.15 6.07 -22.31
CA ARG A 271 -16.83 7.33 -22.68
C ARG A 271 -16.48 8.50 -21.75
N THR A 272 -15.55 8.30 -20.83
CA THR A 272 -15.16 9.28 -19.81
C THR A 272 -13.70 9.67 -20.01
N PRO A 273 -13.24 10.77 -19.40
CA PRO A 273 -11.80 11.09 -19.34
C PRO A 273 -10.96 9.95 -18.71
N LEU A 274 -11.60 9.07 -17.92
CA LEU A 274 -10.98 7.93 -17.24
C LEU A 274 -10.81 6.69 -18.12
N ARG A 275 -11.06 6.74 -19.43
CA ARG A 275 -10.95 5.57 -20.33
C ARG A 275 -9.60 4.85 -20.27
N TRP A 276 -8.52 5.57 -19.99
CA TRP A 276 -7.17 5.02 -19.86
C TRP A 276 -7.07 3.97 -18.74
N MET A 277 -7.92 4.08 -17.72
CA MET A 277 -8.02 3.11 -16.64
C MET A 277 -8.30 1.71 -17.19
N VAL A 278 -9.23 1.56 -18.14
CA VAL A 278 -9.58 0.26 -18.73
C VAL A 278 -8.39 -0.45 -19.38
N THR A 279 -7.42 0.34 -19.85
CA THR A 279 -6.26 -0.16 -20.61
C THR A 279 -5.03 -0.40 -19.74
N CYS A 280 -5.09 -0.07 -18.44
CA CYS A 280 -4.01 -0.34 -17.51
C CYS A 280 -4.02 -1.79 -17.03
N ASP A 281 -2.85 -2.43 -17.03
CA ASP A 281 -2.68 -3.70 -16.34
C ASP A 281 -2.57 -3.46 -14.82
N TYR A 282 -3.70 -3.61 -14.14
CA TYR A 282 -3.81 -3.45 -12.69
C TYR A 282 -3.14 -4.54 -11.87
N SER A 283 -2.73 -5.66 -12.49
CA SER A 283 -1.97 -6.68 -11.75
C SER A 283 -0.69 -6.10 -11.15
N LEU A 284 -0.18 -5.02 -11.76
CA LEU A 284 1.02 -4.33 -11.37
C LEU A 284 0.74 -3.23 -10.33
N LEU A 285 -0.30 -2.42 -10.50
CA LEU A 285 -0.37 -1.10 -9.84
C LEU A 285 -0.92 -1.08 -8.41
N ARG A 286 -1.06 -2.23 -7.71
CA ARG A 286 -1.83 -2.34 -6.45
C ARG A 286 -3.11 -1.50 -6.54
N PRO A 287 -4.14 -1.93 -7.29
CA PRO A 287 -5.23 -1.09 -7.78
C PRO A 287 -5.87 -0.20 -6.72
N TRP A 288 -5.98 -0.67 -5.48
CA TRP A 288 -6.45 0.12 -4.35
C TRP A 288 -5.60 1.38 -4.07
N LEU A 289 -4.27 1.30 -4.15
CA LEU A 289 -3.38 2.43 -3.93
C LEU A 289 -3.54 3.46 -5.05
N LEU A 290 -3.67 2.97 -6.29
CA LEU A 290 -3.98 3.78 -7.46
C LEU A 290 -5.30 4.52 -7.25
N HIS A 291 -6.38 3.81 -6.92
CA HIS A 291 -7.69 4.43 -6.73
C HIS A 291 -7.74 5.36 -5.53
N MET A 292 -7.05 5.03 -4.43
CA MET A 292 -6.96 5.93 -3.28
C MET A 292 -6.20 7.21 -3.61
N ALA A 293 -5.05 7.12 -4.30
CA ALA A 293 -4.29 8.30 -4.73
C ALA A 293 -5.13 9.16 -5.68
N LEU A 294 -5.83 8.52 -6.61
CA LEU A 294 -6.70 9.19 -7.57
C LEU A 294 -7.86 9.93 -6.90
N VAL A 295 -8.53 9.34 -5.93
CA VAL A 295 -9.70 9.97 -5.26
C VAL A 295 -9.27 11.04 -4.25
N LEU A 296 -7.98 11.11 -3.91
CA LEU A 296 -7.42 12.21 -3.12
C LEU A 296 -7.11 13.45 -3.97
N ASP A 297 -7.00 13.32 -5.28
CA ASP A 297 -6.88 14.46 -6.20
C ASP A 297 -8.29 15.04 -6.47
N GLU A 298 -8.49 16.33 -6.18
CA GLU A 298 -9.83 16.95 -6.26
C GLU A 298 -10.41 16.95 -7.68
N ASP A 299 -9.56 17.19 -8.68
CA ASP A 299 -9.97 17.22 -10.09
C ASP A 299 -10.44 15.83 -10.50
N PHE A 300 -9.65 14.79 -10.19
CA PHE A 300 -10.04 13.42 -10.46
C PHE A 300 -11.27 12.98 -9.67
N LEU A 301 -11.36 13.35 -8.38
CA LEU A 301 -12.52 13.05 -7.54
C LEU A 301 -13.80 13.60 -8.19
N SER A 302 -13.75 14.83 -8.70
CA SER A 302 -14.89 15.47 -9.37
C SER A 302 -15.35 14.69 -10.62
N GLU A 303 -14.42 14.11 -11.37
CA GLU A 303 -14.71 13.27 -12.55
C GLU A 303 -15.19 11.86 -12.17
N ALA A 304 -14.66 11.29 -11.09
CA ALA A 304 -14.96 9.94 -10.64
C ALA A 304 -16.31 9.86 -9.90
N LEU A 305 -16.72 10.91 -9.19
CA LEU A 305 -17.93 10.90 -8.35
C LEU A 305 -19.20 10.49 -9.11
N PRO A 306 -19.51 11.06 -10.30
CA PRO A 306 -20.70 10.68 -11.07
C PRO A 306 -20.68 9.22 -11.55
N ILE A 307 -19.48 8.67 -11.77
CA ILE A 307 -19.28 7.29 -12.20
C ILE A 307 -19.52 6.35 -11.00
N ALA A 308 -18.89 6.66 -9.86
CA ALA A 308 -18.97 5.91 -8.62
C ALA A 308 -20.35 5.97 -7.93
N ALA A 309 -21.18 6.97 -8.23
CA ALA A 309 -22.53 7.07 -7.67
C ALA A 309 -23.46 5.93 -8.10
N HIS A 310 -23.22 5.34 -9.28
CA HIS A 310 -24.09 4.31 -9.88
C HIS A 310 -23.27 3.14 -10.42
N PRO A 311 -22.65 2.29 -9.58
CA PRO A 311 -21.77 1.22 -10.07
C PRO A 311 -22.46 0.24 -11.04
N ASP A 312 -23.73 -0.10 -10.77
CA ASP A 312 -24.49 -1.12 -11.54
C ASP A 312 -25.24 -0.57 -12.78
N GLY A 313 -25.12 0.73 -13.07
CA GLY A 313 -25.72 1.34 -14.26
C GLY A 313 -27.24 1.60 -14.18
N THR A 314 -27.89 1.37 -13.03
CA THR A 314 -29.26 1.82 -12.77
C THR A 314 -29.27 3.34 -12.56
N ARG A 315 -29.81 4.06 -13.54
CA ARG A 315 -30.20 5.48 -13.42
C ARG A 315 -31.61 5.59 -12.85
#